data_AF-A0A8B9GPW8-F1
#
_entry.id   AF-A0A8B9GPW8-F1
#
_cell.length_a   1.000
_cell.length_b   1.000
_cell.length_c   1.000
_cell.angle_alpha   90.00
_cell.angle_beta   90.00
_cell.angle_gamma   90.00
#
_symmetry.space_group_name_H-M   'P 1'
#
loop_
_entity.id
_entity.type
_entity.pdbx_description
1 polymer ?
#
loop_
_entity_poly.entity_id
_entity_poly.type
_entity_poly.pdbx_seq_one_letter_code
_entity_poly.pdbx_strand_id
1 'polypeptide(L)'
;MSKRKAPQETLNEGITDFLIELANYERNVNRAIHKYNAYRKAASVIAKYPQKIKSGTEAKKLDGVGAKIAEKIDEFLSTGKLRKLEKIRSDDTSSSINFLTRVTGIGPAAARKFFEEGVKTLEDLKKIEHKLNHHQQIGLKYFEEFEKRIPRSEMQKMEALILQELEELDSEYIGTICGSYRRVSLILLN
;
A
#
# COMPACT_ATOMS: atom_id res chain seq x y z
N MET A 1 15.78 -12.78 -13.69
CA MET A 1 14.63 -11.85 -13.68
C MET A 1 13.38 -12.58 -13.19
N SER A 2 12.84 -12.20 -12.02
CA SER A 2 11.68 -12.86 -11.40
C SER A 2 10.38 -12.43 -12.10
N LYS A 3 9.73 -13.36 -12.80
CA LYS A 3 8.41 -13.17 -13.44
C LYS A 3 7.35 -12.95 -12.35
N ARG A 4 6.94 -11.71 -12.10
CA ARG A 4 5.86 -11.40 -11.14
C ARG A 4 4.50 -11.42 -11.86
N LYS A 5 3.74 -12.51 -11.65
CA LYS A 5 2.31 -12.61 -12.00
C LYS A 5 1.48 -11.77 -11.01
N ALA A 6 0.33 -11.25 -11.45
CA ALA A 6 -0.61 -10.46 -10.65
C ALA A 6 -1.02 -11.15 -9.32
N PRO A 7 -1.35 -10.40 -8.26
CA PRO A 7 -1.89 -10.99 -7.04
C PRO A 7 -3.27 -11.56 -7.33
N GLN A 8 -3.43 -12.87 -7.11
CA GLN A 8 -4.70 -13.59 -7.13
C GLN A 8 -5.37 -13.46 -5.76
N GLU A 9 -6.71 -13.61 -5.66
CA GLU A 9 -7.36 -13.77 -4.35
C GLU A 9 -6.59 -14.85 -3.57
N THR A 10 -6.01 -14.47 -2.44
CA THR A 10 -5.01 -15.31 -1.78
C THR A 10 -5.70 -16.14 -0.71
N LEU A 11 -5.41 -17.43 -0.64
CA LEU A 11 -5.89 -18.30 0.44
C LEU A 11 -5.36 -17.87 1.83
N ASN A 12 -4.40 -16.95 1.85
CA ASN A 12 -3.66 -16.49 3.03
C ASN A 12 -3.88 -14.98 3.30
N GLU A 13 -5.03 -14.42 2.90
CA GLU A 13 -5.29 -12.98 2.92
C GLU A 13 -5.03 -12.34 4.31
N GLY A 14 -5.53 -12.95 5.38
CA GLY A 14 -5.28 -12.45 6.74
C GLY A 14 -3.80 -12.36 7.10
N ILE A 15 -2.97 -13.31 6.62
CA ILE A 15 -1.51 -13.27 6.82
C ILE A 15 -0.90 -12.14 5.98
N THR A 16 -1.33 -12.00 4.73
CA THR A 16 -0.80 -10.96 3.85
C THR A 16 -1.12 -9.57 4.38
N ASP A 17 -2.34 -9.36 4.88
CA ASP A 17 -2.82 -8.06 5.35
C ASP A 17 -2.05 -7.58 6.57
N PHE A 18 -1.88 -8.43 7.59
CA PHE A 18 -1.14 -8.04 8.78
C PHE A 18 0.33 -7.76 8.45
N LEU A 19 0.93 -8.49 7.50
CA LEU A 19 2.29 -8.23 7.04
C LEU A 19 2.39 -6.90 6.30
N ILE A 20 1.38 -6.52 5.52
CA ILE A 20 1.33 -5.22 4.86
C ILE A 20 1.16 -4.09 5.87
N GLU A 21 0.29 -4.27 6.86
CA GLU A 21 0.09 -3.31 7.95
C GLU A 21 1.41 -3.09 8.72
N LEU A 22 2.10 -4.17 9.10
CA LEU A 22 3.43 -4.08 9.72
C LEU A 22 4.44 -3.39 8.82
N ALA A 23 4.45 -3.69 7.52
CA ALA A 23 5.35 -3.02 6.58
C ALA A 23 5.12 -1.51 6.59
N ASN A 24 3.86 -1.08 6.45
CA ASN A 24 3.49 0.33 6.43
C ASN A 24 3.87 1.02 7.74
N TYR A 25 3.63 0.38 8.89
CA TYR A 25 4.08 0.91 10.17
C TYR A 25 5.61 1.09 10.23
N GLU A 26 6.38 0.08 9.83
CA GLU A 26 7.84 0.20 9.86
C GLU A 26 8.35 1.31 8.93
N ARG A 27 7.71 1.52 7.76
CA ARG A 27 8.05 2.61 6.84
C ARG A 27 7.64 3.98 7.38
N ASN A 28 6.39 4.10 7.81
CA ASN A 28 5.76 5.38 8.11
C ASN A 28 6.12 5.88 9.51
N VAL A 29 6.20 4.97 10.49
CA VAL A 29 6.39 5.27 11.92
C VAL A 29 7.80 4.94 12.43
N ASN A 30 8.48 3.92 11.90
CA ASN A 30 9.88 3.65 12.30
C ASN A 30 10.94 4.09 11.28
N ARG A 31 10.53 4.49 10.06
CA ARG A 31 11.44 4.77 8.93
C ARG A 31 12.41 3.62 8.61
N ALA A 32 12.06 2.40 9.00
CA ALA A 32 12.87 1.20 8.84
C ALA A 32 12.59 0.52 7.49
N ILE A 33 13.16 1.08 6.42
CA ILE A 33 12.95 0.62 5.03
C ILE A 33 13.32 -0.87 4.84
N HIS A 34 14.38 -1.34 5.51
CA HIS A 34 14.79 -2.75 5.46
C HIS A 34 13.70 -3.70 6.00
N LYS A 35 13.02 -3.32 7.09
CA LYS A 35 11.89 -4.11 7.64
C LYS A 35 10.65 -4.03 6.75
N TYR A 36 10.36 -2.84 6.21
CA TYR A 36 9.30 -2.66 5.21
C TYR A 36 9.48 -3.62 4.03
N ASN A 37 10.69 -3.67 3.46
CA ASN A 37 11.00 -4.54 2.34
C ASN A 37 10.89 -6.03 2.71
N ALA A 38 11.34 -6.42 3.90
CA ALA A 38 11.23 -7.79 4.38
C ALA A 38 9.76 -8.25 4.50
N TYR A 39 8.91 -7.44 5.15
CA TYR A 39 7.49 -7.76 5.30
C TYR A 39 6.75 -7.78 3.95
N ARG A 40 7.05 -6.84 3.05
CA ARG A 40 6.46 -6.84 1.70
C ARG A 40 6.92 -8.02 0.85
N LYS A 41 8.19 -8.45 0.97
CA LYS A 41 8.68 -9.68 0.31
C LYS A 41 7.92 -10.89 0.84
N ALA A 42 7.83 -11.05 2.15
CA ALA A 42 7.08 -12.15 2.78
C ALA A 42 5.62 -12.19 2.33
N ALA A 43 4.91 -11.06 2.42
CA ALA A 43 3.51 -10.97 1.97
C ALA A 43 3.35 -11.32 0.49
N SER A 44 4.26 -10.86 -0.38
CA SER A 44 4.20 -11.18 -1.81
C SER A 44 4.42 -12.67 -2.11
N VAL A 45 5.21 -13.36 -1.28
CA VAL A 45 5.52 -14.78 -1.45
C VAL A 45 4.35 -15.61 -0.93
N ILE A 46 3.81 -15.25 0.23
CA ILE A 46 2.65 -15.90 0.86
C ILE A 46 1.39 -15.73 0.00
N ALA A 47 1.19 -14.55 -0.60
CA ALA A 47 0.07 -14.29 -1.51
C ALA A 47 0.06 -15.22 -2.74
N LYS A 48 1.23 -15.72 -3.16
CA LYS A 48 1.37 -16.62 -4.31
C LYS A 48 1.39 -18.10 -3.93
N TYR A 49 1.41 -18.40 -2.64
CA TYR A 49 1.47 -19.77 -2.17
C TYR A 49 0.12 -20.45 -2.42
N PRO A 50 0.08 -21.60 -3.12
CA PRO A 50 -1.16 -22.18 -3.64
C PRO A 50 -2.04 -22.85 -2.57
N GLN A 51 -1.59 -22.91 -1.32
CA GLN A 51 -2.30 -23.56 -0.21
C GLN A 51 -2.41 -22.62 0.99
N LYS A 52 -3.30 -22.96 1.93
CA LYS A 52 -3.34 -22.29 3.23
C LYS A 52 -2.12 -22.67 4.06
N ILE A 53 -1.38 -21.66 4.52
CA ILE A 53 -0.28 -21.83 5.46
C ILE A 53 -0.84 -22.21 6.82
N LYS A 54 -0.34 -23.30 7.40
CA LYS A 54 -0.82 -23.83 8.68
C LYS A 54 0.13 -23.56 9.85
N SER A 55 1.37 -23.16 9.56
CA SER A 55 2.36 -22.81 10.58
C SER A 55 3.42 -21.86 10.06
N GLY A 56 4.10 -21.18 10.98
CA GLY A 56 5.31 -20.41 10.71
C GLY A 56 6.45 -21.29 10.21
N THR A 57 6.55 -22.55 10.65
CA THR A 57 7.54 -23.50 10.13
C THR A 57 7.32 -23.83 8.66
N GLU A 58 6.08 -23.95 8.22
CA GLU A 58 5.73 -24.08 6.79
C GLU A 58 6.09 -22.79 6.05
N ALA A 59 5.69 -21.64 6.59
CA ALA A 59 5.97 -20.34 5.97
C ALA A 59 7.48 -20.07 5.80
N LYS A 60 8.30 -20.45 6.78
CA LYS A 60 9.77 -20.26 6.78
C LYS A 60 10.49 -20.99 5.64
N LYS A 61 9.86 -22.02 5.06
CA LYS A 61 10.42 -22.73 3.88
C LYS A 61 10.35 -21.88 2.62
N LEU A 62 9.54 -20.82 2.61
CA LEU A 62 9.36 -19.93 1.47
C LEU A 62 10.47 -18.87 1.44
N ASP A 63 11.14 -18.69 0.30
CA ASP A 63 12.16 -17.65 0.14
C ASP A 63 11.56 -16.25 0.35
N GLY A 64 12.03 -15.56 1.38
CA GLY A 64 11.53 -14.25 1.80
C GLY A 64 10.82 -14.25 3.15
N VAL A 65 10.61 -15.41 3.76
CA VAL A 65 10.06 -15.53 5.12
C VAL A 65 11.17 -15.90 6.10
N GLY A 66 11.63 -14.92 6.88
CA GLY A 66 12.62 -15.13 7.95
C GLY A 66 12.02 -15.67 9.25
N ALA A 67 12.86 -16.12 10.18
CA ALA A 67 12.43 -16.69 11.47
C ALA A 67 11.46 -15.78 12.25
N LYS A 68 11.79 -14.48 12.38
CA LYS A 68 10.94 -13.50 13.09
C LYS A 68 9.58 -13.24 12.41
N ILE A 69 9.47 -13.51 11.11
CA ILE A 69 8.22 -13.40 10.37
C ILE A 69 7.40 -14.67 10.58
N ALA A 70 8.04 -15.84 10.50
CA ALA A 70 7.43 -17.12 10.83
C ALA A 70 6.82 -17.14 12.23
N GLU A 71 7.52 -16.66 13.25
CA GLU A 71 7.00 -16.53 14.63
C GLU A 71 5.72 -15.69 14.70
N LYS A 72 5.61 -14.62 13.90
CA LYS A 72 4.41 -13.76 13.86
C LYS A 72 3.26 -14.45 13.15
N ILE A 73 3.55 -15.28 12.16
CA ILE A 73 2.56 -16.11 11.49
C ILE A 73 2.01 -17.14 12.49
N ASP A 74 2.86 -17.79 13.29
CA ASP A 74 2.41 -18.71 14.35
C ASP A 74 1.54 -18.00 15.41
N GLU A 75 1.95 -16.81 15.87
CA GLU A 75 1.14 -15.99 16.79
C GLU A 75 -0.23 -15.64 16.19
N PHE A 76 -0.25 -15.21 14.92
CA PHE A 76 -1.48 -14.87 14.22
C PHE A 76 -2.40 -16.07 14.02
N LEU A 77 -1.85 -17.22 13.61
CA LEU A 77 -2.64 -18.44 13.38
C LEU A 77 -3.20 -19.01 14.68
N SER A 78 -2.50 -18.86 15.80
CA SER A 78 -2.95 -19.36 17.10
C SER A 78 -3.97 -18.45 17.79
N THR A 79 -3.84 -17.13 17.63
CA THR A 79 -4.65 -16.16 18.38
C THR A 79 -5.65 -15.37 17.53
N GLY A 80 -5.54 -15.45 16.20
CA GLY A 80 -6.26 -14.58 15.25
C GLY A 80 -5.80 -13.12 15.28
N LYS A 81 -4.79 -12.78 16.09
CA LYS A 81 -4.32 -11.42 16.33
C LYS A 81 -2.79 -11.38 16.38
N LEU A 82 -2.23 -10.18 16.32
CA LEU A 82 -0.81 -9.97 16.57
C LEU A 82 -0.65 -8.89 17.63
N ARG A 83 -0.07 -9.24 18.80
CA ARG A 83 0.07 -8.32 19.94
C ARG A 83 0.75 -7.02 19.55
N LYS A 84 1.74 -7.09 18.66
CA LYS A 84 2.43 -5.90 18.16
C LYS A 84 1.49 -5.00 17.36
N LEU A 85 0.63 -5.56 16.51
CA LEU A 85 -0.35 -4.75 15.77
C LEU A 85 -1.42 -4.18 16.68
N GLU A 86 -1.90 -4.93 17.67
CA GLU A 86 -2.88 -4.39 18.62
C GLU A 86 -2.31 -3.17 19.36
N LYS A 87 -1.05 -3.21 19.78
CA LYS A 87 -0.35 -2.05 20.37
C LYS A 87 -0.19 -0.88 19.38
N ILE A 88 0.13 -1.18 18.13
CA ILE A 88 0.27 -0.17 17.06
C ILE A 88 -1.07 0.51 16.78
N ARG A 89 -2.16 -0.25 16.78
CA ARG A 89 -3.53 0.23 16.55
C ARG A 89 -4.04 1.08 17.71
N SER A 90 -3.61 0.77 18.93
CA SER A 90 -3.92 1.58 20.12
C SER A 90 -3.06 2.84 20.27
N ASP A 91 -2.02 3.02 19.46
CA ASP A 91 -1.14 4.19 19.50
C ASP A 91 -1.65 5.28 18.54
N ASP A 92 -2.20 6.36 19.11
CA ASP A 92 -2.69 7.55 18.41
C ASP A 92 -1.68 8.13 17.41
N THR A 93 -0.39 8.03 17.73
CA THR A 93 0.72 8.51 16.89
C THR A 93 0.76 7.75 15.58
N SER A 94 0.67 6.42 15.65
CA SER A 94 0.70 5.56 14.49
C SER A 94 -0.52 5.74 13.60
N SER A 95 -1.70 5.82 14.22
CA SER A 95 -2.97 5.99 13.50
C SER A 95 -2.97 7.30 12.70
N SER A 96 -2.61 8.41 13.36
CA SER A 96 -2.60 9.74 12.74
C SER A 96 -1.54 9.86 11.63
N ILE A 97 -0.31 9.40 11.86
CA ILE A 97 0.74 9.45 10.83
C ILE A 97 0.34 8.63 9.61
N ASN A 98 -0.15 7.40 9.81
CA ASN A 98 -0.59 6.56 8.69
C ASN A 98 -1.77 7.19 7.94
N PHE A 99 -2.72 7.77 8.66
CA PHE A 99 -3.85 8.48 8.07
C PHE A 99 -3.38 9.65 7.19
N LEU A 100 -2.53 10.52 7.72
CA LEU A 100 -2.03 11.68 6.97
C LEU A 100 -1.27 11.28 5.72
N THR A 101 -0.54 10.14 5.74
CA THR A 101 0.16 9.63 4.54
C THR A 101 -0.76 9.14 3.42
N ARG A 102 -2.07 9.02 3.66
CA ARG A 102 -3.05 8.72 2.61
C ARG A 102 -3.33 9.93 1.71
N VAL A 103 -3.16 11.14 2.22
CA VAL A 103 -3.29 12.36 1.43
C VAL A 103 -2.10 12.45 0.47
N THR A 104 -2.37 12.45 -0.84
CA THR A 104 -1.29 12.53 -1.82
C THR A 104 -0.44 13.78 -1.62
N GLY A 105 0.88 13.63 -1.75
CA GLY A 105 1.85 14.66 -1.42
C GLY A 105 2.26 14.74 0.04
N ILE A 106 1.63 14.00 0.95
CA ILE A 106 2.06 13.87 2.35
C ILE A 106 2.82 12.55 2.54
N GLY A 107 4.15 12.64 2.58
CA GLY A 107 5.01 11.50 2.95
C GLY A 107 5.20 11.36 4.46
N PRO A 108 5.83 10.27 4.94
CA PRO A 108 6.04 10.02 6.38
C PRO A 108 6.72 11.14 7.16
N ALA A 109 7.63 11.88 6.52
CA ALA A 109 8.32 13.01 7.15
C ALA A 109 7.37 14.20 7.38
N ALA A 110 6.57 14.56 6.36
CA ALA A 110 5.58 15.61 6.47
C ALA A 110 4.45 15.24 7.44
N ALA A 111 3.96 13.99 7.39
CA ALA A 111 2.94 13.48 8.28
C ALA A 111 3.33 13.61 9.77
N ARG A 112 4.59 13.31 10.12
CA ARG A 112 5.10 13.53 11.49
C ARG A 112 5.15 14.99 11.88
N LYS A 113 5.69 15.83 11.00
CA LYS A 113 5.77 17.27 11.26
C LYS A 113 4.37 17.82 11.57
N PHE A 114 3.38 17.47 10.76
CA PHE A 114 2.00 17.88 10.99
C PHE A 114 1.41 17.29 12.28
N PHE A 115 1.68 16.02 12.57
CA PHE A 115 1.25 15.39 13.82
C PHE A 115 1.84 16.08 15.06
N GLU A 116 3.13 16.43 15.04
CA GLU A 116 3.81 17.18 16.10
C GLU A 116 3.24 18.61 16.25
N GLU A 117 2.74 19.19 15.16
CA GLU A 117 1.97 20.45 15.16
C GLU A 117 0.49 20.26 15.59
N GLY A 118 0.09 19.05 16.00
CA GLY A 118 -1.25 18.75 16.50
C GLY A 118 -2.29 18.36 15.44
N VAL A 119 -1.88 18.18 14.18
CA VAL A 119 -2.76 17.79 13.07
C VAL A 119 -2.96 16.28 13.09
N LYS A 120 -4.21 15.82 13.29
CA LYS A 120 -4.52 14.39 13.34
C LYS A 120 -5.59 13.97 12.33
N THR A 121 -6.35 14.93 11.81
CA THR A 121 -7.54 14.70 10.97
C THR A 121 -7.47 15.48 9.65
N LEU A 122 -8.38 15.19 8.72
CA LEU A 122 -8.53 15.99 7.49
C LEU A 122 -9.00 17.40 7.80
N GLU A 123 -9.85 17.56 8.83
CA GLU A 123 -10.35 18.84 9.30
C GLU A 123 -9.20 19.71 9.81
N ASP A 124 -8.24 19.11 10.52
CA ASP A 124 -7.05 19.82 10.96
C ASP A 124 -6.15 20.22 9.78
N LEU A 125 -6.00 19.36 8.76
CA LEU A 125 -5.30 19.71 7.53
C LEU A 125 -5.96 20.89 6.79
N LYS A 126 -7.29 20.92 6.72
CA LYS A 126 -8.05 22.04 6.13
C LYS A 126 -7.79 23.36 6.86
N LYS A 127 -7.69 23.34 8.21
CA LYS A 127 -7.36 24.55 8.99
C LYS A 127 -5.96 25.10 8.68
N ILE A 128 -5.02 24.24 8.27
CA ILE A 128 -3.65 24.63 7.92
C ILE A 128 -3.38 24.62 6.41
N GLU A 129 -4.42 24.70 5.57
CA GLU A 129 -4.28 24.58 4.11
C GLU A 129 -3.27 25.58 3.51
N HIS A 130 -3.16 26.77 4.10
CA HIS A 130 -2.19 27.81 3.75
C HIS A 130 -0.72 27.41 3.97
N LYS A 131 -0.45 26.41 4.82
CA LYS A 131 0.89 25.85 5.07
C LYS A 131 1.23 24.67 4.14
N LEU A 132 0.25 24.15 3.41
CA LEU A 132 0.43 23.02 2.51
C LEU A 132 1.04 23.50 1.19
N ASN A 133 1.90 22.68 0.60
CA ASN A 133 2.37 22.95 -0.76
C ASN A 133 1.27 22.66 -1.80
N HIS A 134 1.45 23.14 -3.03
CA HIS A 134 0.47 22.99 -4.11
C HIS A 134 0.00 21.53 -4.31
N HIS A 135 0.92 20.57 -4.28
CA HIS A 135 0.57 19.16 -4.47
C HIS A 135 -0.23 18.57 -3.29
N GLN A 136 0.11 18.97 -2.06
CA GLN A 136 -0.63 18.59 -0.86
C GLN A 136 -2.04 19.21 -0.83
N GLN A 137 -2.19 20.44 -1.31
CA GLN A 137 -3.50 21.09 -1.44
C GLN A 137 -4.40 20.34 -2.43
N ILE A 138 -3.87 19.93 -3.60
CA ILE A 138 -4.59 19.06 -4.54
C ILE A 138 -4.96 17.74 -3.86
N GLY A 139 -4.03 17.14 -3.12
CA GLY A 139 -4.27 15.89 -2.42
C GLY A 139 -5.34 15.97 -1.34
N LEU A 140 -5.41 17.09 -0.63
CA LEU A 140 -6.45 17.37 0.35
C LEU A 140 -7.80 17.60 -0.34
N LYS A 141 -7.82 18.39 -1.42
CA LYS A 141 -9.03 18.75 -2.16
C LYS A 141 -9.73 17.54 -2.77
N TYR A 142 -8.98 16.59 -3.33
CA TYR A 142 -9.51 15.40 -4.01
C TYR A 142 -9.30 14.12 -3.21
N PHE A 143 -9.12 14.22 -1.89
CA PHE A 143 -8.80 13.07 -1.03
C PHE A 143 -9.78 11.92 -1.22
N GLU A 144 -11.10 12.19 -1.14
CA GLU A 144 -12.13 11.17 -1.26
C GLU A 144 -12.16 10.51 -2.65
N GLU A 145 -11.91 11.29 -3.71
CA GLU A 145 -11.82 10.77 -5.07
C GLU A 145 -10.58 9.88 -5.24
N PHE A 146 -9.42 10.28 -4.69
CA PHE A 146 -8.19 9.49 -4.76
C PHE A 146 -8.20 8.22 -3.92
N GLU A 147 -9.10 8.14 -2.92
CA GLU A 147 -9.33 6.92 -2.15
C GLU A 147 -10.13 5.87 -2.95
N LYS A 148 -10.87 6.29 -3.97
CA LYS A 148 -11.62 5.38 -4.83
C LYS A 148 -10.65 4.59 -5.74
N ARG A 149 -11.04 3.36 -6.05
CA ARG A 149 -10.37 2.56 -7.08
C ARG A 149 -10.74 3.11 -8.44
N ILE A 150 -9.75 3.22 -9.33
CA ILE A 150 -9.95 3.56 -10.74
C ILE A 150 -10.44 2.30 -11.47
N PRO A 151 -11.67 2.28 -12.02
CA PRO A 151 -12.19 1.14 -12.76
C PRO A 151 -11.39 0.89 -14.04
N ARG A 152 -11.34 -0.37 -14.49
CA ARG A 152 -10.73 -0.74 -15.80
C ARG A 152 -11.33 0.04 -16.96
N SER A 153 -12.65 0.18 -16.96
CA SER A 153 -13.38 0.88 -18.01
C SER A 153 -12.99 2.35 -18.12
N GLU A 154 -12.69 2.99 -16.99
CA GLU A 154 -12.16 4.36 -16.97
C GLU A 154 -10.76 4.41 -17.56
N MET A 155 -9.88 3.48 -17.17
CA MET A 155 -8.53 3.38 -17.75
C MET A 155 -8.54 3.14 -19.26
N GLN A 156 -9.48 2.34 -19.78
CA GLN A 156 -9.63 2.09 -21.21
C GLN A 156 -10.04 3.36 -21.98
N LYS A 157 -10.92 4.18 -21.39
CA LYS A 157 -11.31 5.47 -21.97
C LYS A 157 -10.13 6.44 -22.00
N MET A 158 -9.36 6.51 -20.90
CA MET A 158 -8.14 7.33 -20.83
C MET A 158 -7.08 6.87 -21.84
N GLU A 159 -6.91 5.55 -22.00
CA GLU A 159 -6.02 4.95 -22.98
C GLU A 159 -6.37 5.38 -24.40
N ALA A 160 -7.64 5.24 -24.79
CA ALA A 160 -8.12 5.65 -26.11
C ALA A 160 -7.86 7.15 -26.38
N LEU A 161 -8.18 8.01 -25.40
CA LEU A 161 -7.99 9.46 -25.51
C LEU A 161 -6.52 9.83 -25.69
N ILE A 162 -5.63 9.29 -24.83
CA ILE A 162 -4.20 9.62 -24.89
C ILE A 162 -3.55 9.09 -26.18
N LEU A 163 -3.93 7.89 -26.63
CA LEU A 163 -3.37 7.31 -27.85
C LEU A 163 -3.83 8.07 -29.11
N GLN A 164 -5.08 8.56 -29.13
CA GLN A 164 -5.56 9.41 -30.21
C GLN A 164 -4.76 10.72 -30.30
N GLU A 165 -4.56 11.41 -29.18
CA GLU A 165 -3.78 12.65 -29.13
C GLU A 165 -2.31 12.44 -29.55
N LEU A 166 -1.74 11.26 -29.24
CA LEU A 166 -0.40 10.89 -29.70
C LEU A 166 -0.33 10.71 -31.22
N GLU A 167 -1.35 10.08 -31.82
CA GLU A 167 -1.43 9.89 -33.27
C GLU A 167 -1.60 11.21 -34.03
N GLU A 168 -2.37 12.16 -33.46
CA GLU A 168 -2.51 13.51 -34.00
C GLU A 168 -1.21 14.33 -33.91
N LEU A 169 -0.38 14.06 -32.89
CA LEU A 169 0.89 14.75 -32.69
C LEU A 169 1.99 14.22 -33.63
N ASP A 170 2.18 12.89 -33.68
CA ASP A 170 3.14 12.22 -34.55
C ASP A 170 2.83 10.72 -34.68
N SER A 171 2.61 10.25 -35.91
CA SER A 171 2.32 8.83 -36.21
C SER A 171 3.48 7.87 -35.91
N GLU A 172 4.71 8.35 -35.72
CA GLU A 172 5.84 7.51 -35.31
C GLU A 172 5.85 7.21 -33.80
N TYR A 173 5.05 7.92 -33.00
CA TYR A 173 4.99 7.72 -31.56
C TYR A 173 4.22 6.45 -31.18
N ILE A 174 4.79 5.70 -30.23
CA ILE A 174 4.18 4.50 -29.67
C ILE A 174 3.86 4.75 -28.19
N GLY A 175 2.58 4.84 -27.87
CA GLY A 175 2.09 4.91 -26.50
C GLY A 175 1.81 3.53 -25.91
N THR A 176 2.07 3.34 -24.61
CA THR A 176 1.67 2.11 -23.90
C THR A 176 1.32 2.43 -22.45
N ILE A 177 0.11 2.06 -22.05
CA ILE A 177 -0.31 2.17 -20.64
C ILE A 177 0.49 1.17 -19.79
N CYS A 178 1.11 1.68 -18.73
CA CYS A 178 2.00 0.91 -17.87
C CYS A 178 1.34 0.60 -16.50
N GLY A 179 2.14 0.46 -15.45
CA GLY A 179 1.62 0.31 -14.10
C GLY A 179 0.91 -1.03 -13.82
N SER A 180 0.02 -1.03 -12.82
CA SER A 180 -0.76 -2.20 -12.40
C SER A 180 -1.76 -2.65 -13.47
N TYR A 181 -2.26 -1.72 -14.29
CA TYR A 181 -3.15 -1.97 -15.42
C TYR A 181 -2.53 -2.99 -16.38
N ARG A 182 -1.30 -2.71 -16.84
CA ARG A 182 -0.51 -3.63 -17.69
C ARG A 182 -0.20 -4.96 -17.03
N ARG A 183 -0.01 -4.97 -15.70
CA ARG A 183 0.31 -6.19 -14.95
C ARG A 183 -0.90 -7.08 -14.66
N VAL A 184 -2.09 -6.72 -15.13
CA VAL A 184 -3.34 -7.48 -14.93
C VAL A 184 -3.62 -7.73 -13.44
N SER A 185 -3.36 -6.73 -12.58
CA SER A 185 -3.70 -6.86 -11.16
C SER A 185 -5.21 -7.09 -11.00
N LEU A 186 -5.63 -8.17 -10.32
CA LEU A 186 -7.05 -8.50 -10.08
C LEU A 186 -7.80 -7.40 -9.31
N ILE A 187 -7.05 -6.55 -8.60
CA ILE A 187 -7.53 -5.34 -7.91
C ILE A 187 -8.25 -4.34 -8.86
N LEU A 188 -8.09 -4.49 -10.17
CA LEU A 188 -8.72 -3.62 -11.18
C LEU A 188 -9.94 -4.27 -11.85
N LEU A 189 -10.33 -5.50 -11.51
CA LEU A 189 -11.39 -6.23 -12.24
C LEU A 189 -12.82 -5.96 -11.76
N ASN A 190 -13.01 -5.07 -10.78
CA ASN A 190 -14.33 -4.60 -10.35
C ASN A 190 -14.52 -3.14 -10.75
#